data_AF-A0A1G0WKA6-F1
#
_entry.id   AF-A0A1G0WKA6-F1
#
_cell.length_a   1.000
_cell.length_b   1.000
_cell.length_c   1.000
_cell.angle_alpha   90.00
_cell.angle_beta   90.00
_cell.angle_gamma   90.00
#
_symmetry.space_group_name_H-M   'P 1'
#
loop_
_entity.id
_entity.type
_entity.pdbx_description
1 polymer ?
#
loop_
_entity_poly.entity_id
_entity_poly.type
_entity_poly.pdbx_seq_one_letter_code
_entity_poly.pdbx_strand_id
1 'polypeptide(L)' 'MNIAEEHFRKLYESESFRKAYIEESIKFDIEMKLNGLKEDIKNNKSSSTILKKVRSLENLVKQDFHLTYIQ' A
#
# COMPACT_ATOMS: atom_id res chain seq x y z
N MET A 1 -24.60 -7.50 13.73
CA MET A 1 -23.13 -7.40 13.57
C MET A 1 -22.73 -8.33 12.43
N ASN A 2 -21.84 -7.89 11.54
CA ASN A 2 -21.42 -8.70 10.39
C ASN A 2 -20.51 -9.84 10.90
N ILE A 3 -20.90 -11.09 10.67
CA ILE A 3 -20.15 -12.28 11.10
C ILE A 3 -18.71 -12.23 10.54
N ALA A 4 -18.52 -11.75 9.31
CA ALA A 4 -17.19 -11.61 8.70
C ALA A 4 -16.30 -10.58 9.43
N GLU A 5 -16.89 -9.47 9.90
CA GLU A 5 -16.18 -8.44 10.65
C GLU A 5 -15.72 -8.97 12.01
N GLU A 6 -16.58 -9.74 12.69
CA GLU A 6 -16.22 -10.38 13.96
C GLU A 6 -15.09 -11.40 13.79
N HIS A 7 -15.17 -12.23 12.74
CA HIS A 7 -14.11 -13.19 12.42
C HIS A 7 -12.79 -12.49 12.08
N PHE A 8 -12.83 -11.43 11.28
CA PHE A 8 -11.65 -10.65 10.97
C PHE A 8 -11.04 -10.04 12.23
N ARG A 9 -11.85 -9.47 13.13
CA ARG A 9 -11.35 -8.89 14.39
C ARG A 9 -10.62 -9.92 15.23
N LYS A 10 -11.17 -11.13 15.39
CA LYS A 10 -10.53 -12.24 16.10
C LYS A 10 -9.20 -12.66 15.45
N LEU A 11 -9.14 -12.71 14.12
CA LEU A 11 -7.89 -12.98 13.41
C LEU A 11 -6.86 -11.86 13.60
N TYR A 12 -7.31 -10.60 13.59
CA TYR A 12 -6.46 -9.41 13.72
C TYR A 12 -5.83 -9.23 15.10
N GLU A 13 -6.36 -9.90 16.13
CA GLU A 13 -5.73 -9.99 17.46
C GLU A 13 -4.43 -10.79 17.43
N SER A 14 -4.25 -11.69 16.46
CA SER A 14 -3.00 -12.41 16.24
C SER A 14 -1.94 -11.50 15.62
N GLU A 15 -0.79 -11.38 16.28
CA GLU A 15 0.33 -10.56 15.78
C GLU A 15 0.83 -11.03 14.41
N SER A 16 0.93 -12.35 14.18
CA SER A 16 1.40 -12.90 12.91
C SER A 16 0.42 -12.60 11.77
N PHE A 17 -0.88 -12.76 12.01
CA PHE A 17 -1.90 -12.41 11.04
C PHE A 17 -1.90 -10.90 10.76
N ARG A 18 -1.85 -10.07 11.81
CA ARG A 18 -1.83 -8.61 11.67
C ARG A 18 -0.63 -8.15 10.84
N LYS A 19 0.55 -8.69 11.11
CA LYS A 19 1.77 -8.37 10.36
C LYS A 19 1.62 -8.75 8.88
N ALA A 20 1.24 -10.00 8.59
CA ALA A 20 1.04 -10.46 7.22
C ALA A 20 -0.03 -9.66 6.47
N TYR A 21 -1.13 -9.30 7.16
CA TYR A 21 -2.20 -8.48 6.60
C TYR A 21 -1.70 -7.08 6.22
N ILE A 22 -0.93 -6.44 7.11
CA ILE A 22 -0.36 -5.11 6.84
C ILE A 22 0.62 -5.18 5.66
N GLU A 23 1.52 -6.16 5.65
CA GLU A 23 2.48 -6.37 4.55
C GLU A 23 1.79 -6.56 3.19
N GLU A 24 0.76 -7.41 3.12
CA GLU A 24 0.03 -7.64 1.87
C GLU A 24 -0.81 -6.42 1.46
N SER A 25 -1.38 -5.68 2.43
CA SER A 25 -2.12 -4.44 2.15
C SER A 25 -1.21 -3.37 1.54
N ILE A 26 0.00 -3.21 2.10
CA ILE A 26 1.03 -2.30 1.59
C ILE A 26 1.44 -2.70 0.17
N LYS A 27 1.74 -3.99 -0.05
CA LYS A 27 2.12 -4.51 -1.36
C LYS A 27 1.03 -4.21 -2.40
N PHE A 28 -0.23 -4.45 -2.06
CA PHE A 28 -1.36 -4.16 -2.92
C PHE A 28 -1.46 -2.66 -3.27
N ASP A 29 -1.27 -1.77 -2.29
CA ASP A 29 -1.29 -0.32 -2.53
C ASP A 29 -0.16 0.14 -3.46
N ILE A 30 1.04 -0.43 -3.32
CA ILE A 30 2.18 -0.17 -4.19
C ILE A 30 1.87 -0.65 -5.62
N GLU A 31 1.37 -1.88 -5.79
CA GLU A 31 1.01 -2.45 -7.09
C GLU A 31 -0.04 -1.59 -7.80
N MET A 32 -1.07 -1.15 -7.09
CA MET A 32 -2.12 -0.27 -7.61
C MET A 32 -1.57 1.08 -8.07
N LYS A 33 -0.71 1.72 -7.27
CA LYS A 33 -0.06 2.99 -7.64
C LYS A 33 0.86 2.83 -8.85
N LEU A 34 1.61 1.73 -8.93
CA LEU A 34 2.49 1.43 -10.06
C LEU A 34 1.71 1.21 -11.35
N ASN A 35 0.61 0.46 -11.30
CA ASN A 35 -0.25 0.26 -12.46
C ASN A 35 -0.84 1.60 -12.95
N GLY A 36 -1.30 2.45 -12.02
CA GLY A 36 -1.75 3.79 -12.35
C GLY A 36 -0.66 4.72 -12.90
N LEU A 37 0.62 4.47 -12.59
CA LEU A 37 1.75 5.19 -13.18
C LEU A 37 2.06 4.69 -14.59
N LYS A 38 2.04 3.36 -14.81
CA LYS A 38 2.23 2.75 -16.14
C LYS A 38 1.19 3.27 -17.13
N GLU A 39 -0.08 3.33 -16.73
CA GLU A 39 -1.15 3.87 -17.57
C GLU A 39 -0.95 5.36 -17.87
N ASP A 40 -0.49 6.16 -16.91
CA ASP A 40 -0.22 7.58 -17.14
C ASP A 40 0.92 7.80 -18.14
N ILE A 41 1.98 6.97 -18.06
CA ILE A 41 3.09 6.98 -19.03
C ILE A 41 2.58 6.58 -20.41
N LYS A 42 1.83 5.48 -20.51
CA LYS A 42 1.25 4.98 -21.77
C LYS A 42 0.35 6.01 -22.45
N ASN A 43 -0.40 6.78 -21.65
CA ASN A 43 -1.28 7.84 -22.14
C ASN A 43 -0.58 9.20 -22.35
N ASN A 44 0.76 9.23 -22.36
CA ASN A 44 1.57 10.44 -22.56
C ASN A 44 1.16 11.61 -21.66
N LYS A 45 0.79 11.33 -20.40
CA LYS A 45 0.52 12.42 -19.45
C LYS A 45 1.78 13.25 -19.22
N SER A 46 1.57 14.51 -18.88
CA SER A 46 2.67 15.44 -18.63
C SER A 46 3.66 14.90 -17.59
N SER A 47 4.94 15.20 -17.79
CA SER A 47 6.01 14.83 -16.86
C SER A 47 5.74 15.33 -15.44
N SER A 48 5.07 16.47 -15.28
CA SER A 48 4.67 16.98 -13.96
C SER A 48 3.67 16.07 -13.23
N THR A 49 2.76 15.44 -13.97
CA THR A 49 1.80 14.47 -13.42
C THR A 49 2.50 13.17 -13.01
N ILE A 50 3.38 12.67 -13.86
CA ILE A 50 4.20 11.48 -13.60
C ILE A 50 5.06 11.70 -12.36
N LEU A 51 5.79 12.82 -12.28
CA LEU A 51 6.65 13.15 -11.14
C LEU A 51 5.88 13.26 -9.81
N LYS A 52 4.66 13.82 -9.82
CA LYS A 52 3.81 13.86 -8.62
C LYS A 52 3.46 12.46 -8.12
N LYS A 53 3.14 11.53 -9.03
CA LYS A 53 2.83 10.14 -8.69
C LYS A 53 4.05 9.39 -8.17
N VAL A 54 5.22 9.58 -8.79
CA VAL A 54 6.49 9.01 -8.30
C VAL A 54 6.77 9.47 -6.87
N ARG A 55 6.67 10.78 -6.58
CA ARG A 55 6.84 11.29 -5.21
C ARG A 55 5.84 10.70 -4.21
N SER A 56 4.58 10.49 -4.62
CA SER A 56 3.59 9.81 -3.77
C SER A 56 3.97 8.36 -3.47
N LEU A 57 4.55 7.64 -4.44
CA LEU A 57 5.02 6.28 -4.26
C LEU A 57 6.24 6.23 -3.33
N GLU A 58 7.19 7.16 -3.51
CA GLU A 58 8.36 7.29 -2.63
C GLU A 58 7.95 7.53 -1.16
N ASN A 59 6.94 8.37 -0.94
CA ASN A 59 6.44 8.64 0.41
C ASN A 59 5.78 7.41 1.05
N LEU A 60 5.03 6.61 0.27
CA LEU A 60 4.43 5.37 0.75
C LEU A 60 5.53 4.40 1.21
N VAL A 61 6.52 4.15 0.35
CA VAL A 61 7.64 3.24 0.65
C VAL A 61 8.45 3.71 1.85
N LYS A 62 8.68 5.03 2.00
CA LYS A 62 9.38 5.58 3.17
C LYS A 62 8.59 5.40 4.46
N GLN A 63 7.26 5.63 4.43
CA GLN A 63 6.40 5.40 5.59
C GLN A 63 6.45 3.94 6.03
N ASP A 64 6.45 2.99 5.09
CA ASP A 64 6.55 1.57 5.41
C ASP A 64 7.92 1.21 5.98
N PHE A 65 9.01 1.73 5.41
CA PHE A 65 10.36 1.48 5.94
C PHE A 65 10.51 1.93 7.40
N HIS A 66 9.87 3.05 7.76
CA HIS A 66 9.82 3.53 9.15
C HIS A 66 8.98 2.64 10.07
N LEU A 67 7.92 2.01 9.56
CA LEU A 67 7.06 1.11 10.32
C LEU A 67 7.66 -0.30 10.47
N THR A 68 8.49 -0.75 9.54
CA THR A 68 9.03 -2.13 9.51
C THR A 68 10.43 -2.27 10.12
N TYR A 69 11.26 -1.21 10.16
CA TYR A 69 12.69 -1.35 10.51
C TYR A 69 13.25 -0.36 11.56
N ILE A 70 12.44 0.53 12.14
CA ILE A 70 12.88 1.48 13.19
C ILE A 70 12.14 1.25 14.55
N GLN A 71 11.47 0.12 14.72
CA GLN A 71 10.98 -0.35 16.04
C GLN A 71 11.95 -1.37 16.64
#